data_AF-A0A4Y4DWW8-F1
#
_entry.id   AF-A0A4Y4DWW8-F1
#
_cell.length_a   1.000
_cell.length_b   1.000
_cell.length_c   1.000
_cell.angle_alpha   90.00
_cell.angle_beta   90.00
_cell.angle_gamma   90.00
#
_symmetry.space_group_name_H-M   'P 1'
#
loop_
_entity.id
_entity.type
_entity.pdbx_description
1 polymer ?
#
loop_
_entity_poly.entity_id
_entity_poly.type
_entity_poly.pdbx_seq_one_letter_code
_entity_poly.pdbx_strand_id
1 'polypeptide(L)'
;MSGRRYGRAWTVAVAVVCAGAVLSACDGGGDLEVANDSGEDVTVRTGDEESEVDGGGGVVFLDYGCTPGDVTVVRASGAEEVVDGPVCPDEKIVIHADEVVLVPVGADDDS
;
A
#
# COMPACT_ATOMS: atom_id res chain seq x y z
N MET A 1 23.52 -46.32 49.33
CA MET A 1 22.87 -45.39 50.28
C MET A 1 22.99 -43.98 49.71
N SER A 2 21.84 -43.30 49.55
CA SER A 2 21.68 -41.84 49.34
C SER A 2 22.26 -41.25 48.03
N GLY A 3 21.54 -40.66 47.07
CA GLY A 3 20.18 -40.14 47.03
C GLY A 3 20.18 -38.65 46.69
N ARG A 4 19.38 -38.28 45.66
CA ARG A 4 18.79 -36.95 45.34
C ARG A 4 19.53 -36.05 44.33
N ARG A 5 18.87 -35.29 43.44
CA ARG A 5 17.53 -35.25 42.78
C ARG A 5 17.58 -34.05 41.78
N TYR A 6 16.79 -34.12 40.70
CA TYR A 6 16.21 -33.03 39.86
C TYR A 6 17.17 -32.00 39.22
N GLY A 7 17.14 -31.72 37.91
CA GLY A 7 15.98 -31.49 37.05
C GLY A 7 16.05 -30.03 36.57
N ARG A 8 16.40 -29.81 35.31
CA ARG A 8 16.34 -28.54 34.52
C ARG A 8 17.14 -28.80 33.24
N ALA A 9 16.76 -28.39 32.04
CA ALA A 9 15.75 -27.44 31.63
C ALA A 9 15.35 -27.80 30.20
N TRP A 10 14.05 -27.72 29.90
CA TRP A 10 13.58 -27.71 28.52
C TRP A 10 14.05 -26.41 27.86
N THR A 11 14.94 -26.51 26.89
CA THR A 11 15.28 -25.41 25.99
C THR A 11 14.10 -25.21 25.03
N VAL A 12 13.20 -24.29 25.38
CA VAL A 12 12.21 -23.75 24.44
C VAL A 12 12.97 -22.82 23.50
N ALA A 13 13.20 -23.27 22.27
CA ALA A 13 13.72 -22.43 21.21
C ALA A 13 12.60 -21.51 20.71
N VAL A 14 12.61 -20.25 21.14
CA VAL A 14 11.74 -19.21 20.60
C VAL A 14 12.39 -18.72 19.30
N ALA A 15 11.83 -19.14 18.16
CA ALA A 15 12.18 -18.58 16.87
C ALA A 15 11.57 -17.19 16.75
N VAL A 16 12.36 -16.17 17.02
CA VAL A 16 12.05 -14.78 16.69
C VAL A 16 12.29 -14.61 15.20
N VAL A 17 11.22 -14.70 14.40
CA VAL A 17 11.24 -14.26 13.00
C VAL A 17 10.94 -12.76 13.00
N CYS A 18 11.99 -11.96 13.07
CA CYS A 18 11.96 -10.56 12.66
C CYS A 18 12.36 -10.51 11.19
N ALA A 19 11.42 -10.28 10.29
CA ALA A 19 11.73 -10.01 8.88
C ALA A 19 10.66 -9.08 8.30
N GLY A 20 11.02 -7.80 8.19
CA GLY A 20 10.20 -6.75 7.59
C GLY A 20 10.50 -5.42 8.25
N ALA A 21 11.60 -4.79 7.85
CA ALA A 21 11.95 -3.46 8.31
C ALA A 21 10.82 -2.50 7.95
N VAL A 22 10.19 -1.92 8.98
CA VAL A 22 9.35 -0.73 8.84
C VAL A 22 10.26 0.41 8.41
N LEU A 23 10.35 0.65 7.10
CA LEU A 23 10.79 1.95 6.63
C LEU A 23 9.63 2.89 6.92
N SER A 24 9.62 3.42 8.14
CA SER A 24 8.89 4.64 8.46
C SER A 24 9.52 5.74 7.63
N ALA A 25 9.12 5.83 6.36
CA ALA A 25 9.18 7.06 5.62
C ALA A 25 8.23 8.04 6.35
N CYS A 26 8.74 8.66 7.41
CA CYS A 26 8.26 9.96 7.84
C CYS A 26 8.73 10.96 6.78
N ASP A 27 8.15 10.89 5.59
CA ASP A 27 8.13 12.02 4.67
C ASP A 27 6.82 12.74 4.95
N GLY A 28 6.90 14.05 5.23
CA GLY A 28 5.71 14.85 5.51
C GLY A 28 4.74 14.70 4.34
N GLY A 29 3.49 14.32 4.63
CA GLY A 29 2.53 13.82 3.65
C GLY A 29 2.62 14.53 2.31
N GLY A 30 3.18 13.86 1.31
CA GLY A 30 3.00 14.27 -0.06
C GLY A 30 1.57 13.96 -0.50
N ASP A 31 1.16 14.61 -1.58
CA ASP A 31 -0.16 14.39 -2.17
C ASP A 31 -0.17 13.05 -2.92
N LEU A 32 -1.10 12.16 -2.59
CA LEU A 32 -1.30 10.92 -3.35
C LEU A 32 -2.26 11.20 -4.50
N GLU A 33 -1.78 11.05 -5.73
CA GLU A 33 -2.57 11.28 -6.93
C GLU A 33 -3.14 9.99 -7.50
N VAL A 34 -4.42 10.06 -7.89
CA VAL A 34 -5.09 9.00 -8.67
C VAL A 34 -5.75 9.61 -9.90
N ALA A 35 -5.47 9.03 -11.07
CA ALA A 35 -6.12 9.36 -12.32
C ALA A 35 -6.94 8.18 -12.85
N ASN A 36 -8.15 8.46 -13.32
CA ASN A 36 -9.02 7.46 -13.92
C ASN A 36 -9.20 7.74 -15.41
N ASP A 37 -8.43 7.05 -16.23
CA ASP A 37 -8.50 7.10 -17.70
C ASP A 37 -9.34 5.95 -18.29
N SER A 38 -10.04 5.17 -17.46
CA SER A 38 -10.82 4.01 -17.89
C SER A 38 -12.14 4.37 -18.60
N GLY A 39 -12.63 5.60 -18.41
CA GLY A 39 -13.89 6.08 -18.99
C GLY A 39 -15.16 5.61 -18.27
N GLU A 40 -15.02 4.86 -17.18
CA GLU A 40 -16.09 4.48 -16.24
C GLU A 40 -15.72 4.90 -14.83
N ASP A 41 -16.71 5.06 -13.95
CA ASP A 41 -16.47 5.44 -12.56
C ASP A 41 -15.83 4.28 -11.78
N VAL A 42 -14.85 4.60 -10.93
CA VAL A 42 -14.13 3.61 -10.13
C VAL A 42 -14.09 4.03 -8.67
N THR A 43 -14.11 3.05 -7.77
CA THR A 43 -13.89 3.26 -6.34
C THR A 43 -12.48 2.83 -5.98
N VAL A 44 -11.70 3.75 -5.41
CA VAL A 44 -10.31 3.51 -4.99
C VAL A 44 -10.29 3.37 -3.48
N ARG A 45 -9.69 2.29 -2.99
CA ARG A 45 -9.52 1.98 -1.56
C ARG A 45 -8.04 1.91 -1.24
N THR A 46 -7.54 2.82 -0.44
CA THR A 46 -6.12 2.88 -0.05
C THR A 46 -5.79 2.08 1.22
N GLY A 47 -6.78 1.36 1.75
CA GLY A 47 -6.68 0.54 2.97
C GLY A 47 -7.31 1.22 4.19
N ASP A 48 -7.23 2.55 4.27
CA ASP A 48 -7.84 3.38 5.32
C ASP A 48 -8.78 4.47 4.79
N GLU A 49 -8.66 4.86 3.52
CA GLU A 49 -9.60 5.76 2.84
C GLU A 49 -10.26 5.08 1.62
N GLU A 50 -11.43 5.59 1.25
CA GLU A 50 -12.19 5.20 0.06
C GLU A 50 -12.65 6.46 -0.67
N SER A 51 -12.49 6.50 -1.99
CA SER A 51 -13.02 7.60 -2.82
C SER A 51 -13.49 7.09 -4.18
N GLU A 52 -14.59 7.68 -4.65
CA GLU A 52 -15.09 7.49 -6.00
C GLU A 52 -14.41 8.49 -6.95
N VAL A 53 -13.97 7.99 -8.12
CA VAL A 53 -13.26 8.76 -9.13
C VAL A 53 -14.01 8.59 -10.45
N ASP A 54 -14.58 9.68 -10.97
CA ASP A 54 -15.34 9.67 -12.22
C ASP A 54 -14.49 9.20 -13.41
N GLY A 55 -15.13 8.58 -14.40
CA GLY A 55 -14.48 8.19 -15.65
C GLY A 55 -13.91 9.38 -16.42
N GLY A 56 -12.58 9.43 -16.60
CA GLY A 56 -11.85 10.58 -17.19
C GLY A 56 -11.47 11.66 -16.18
N GLY A 57 -11.69 11.41 -14.89
CA GLY A 57 -11.37 12.30 -13.78
C GLY A 57 -10.12 11.88 -13.01
N GLY A 58 -9.97 12.46 -11.82
CA GLY A 58 -8.90 12.13 -10.89
C GLY A 58 -9.20 12.69 -9.51
N VAL A 59 -8.55 12.12 -8.50
CA VAL A 59 -8.61 12.56 -7.11
C VAL A 59 -7.20 12.75 -6.58
N VAL A 60 -7.05 13.70 -5.67
CA VAL A 60 -5.79 13.95 -4.97
C VAL A 60 -6.08 13.88 -3.48
N PHE A 61 -5.41 12.97 -2.78
CA PHE A 61 -5.44 12.89 -1.32
C PHE A 61 -4.33 13.76 -0.77
N LEU A 62 -4.72 14.93 -0.24
CA LEU A 62 -3.78 15.93 0.27
C LEU A 62 -3.12 15.45 1.56
N ASP A 63 -1.82 15.69 1.68
CA ASP A 63 -1.03 15.32 2.87
C ASP A 63 -1.18 13.84 3.30
N TYR A 64 -1.52 12.96 2.35
CA TYR A 64 -1.82 11.55 2.63
C TYR A 64 -0.56 10.74 2.94
N GLY A 65 0.55 11.04 2.26
CA GLY A 65 1.77 10.26 2.39
C GLY A 65 1.65 8.91 1.69
N CYS A 66 2.30 7.88 2.25
CA CYS A 66 2.22 6.53 1.68
C CYS A 66 1.00 5.76 2.22
N THR A 67 0.33 5.02 1.34
CA THR A 67 -0.76 4.12 1.73
C THR A 67 -0.28 3.10 2.78
N PRO A 68 -1.09 2.70 3.76
CA PRO A 68 -0.70 1.73 4.78
C PRO A 68 -0.51 0.30 4.24
N GLY A 69 -0.97 0.01 3.03
CA GLY A 69 -0.87 -1.29 2.38
C GLY A 69 -1.33 -1.23 0.92
N ASP A 70 -1.86 -2.33 0.41
CA ASP A 70 -2.31 -2.45 -0.97
C ASP A 70 -3.49 -1.51 -1.29
N VAL A 71 -3.51 -1.01 -2.52
CA VAL A 71 -4.63 -0.21 -3.04
C VAL A 71 -5.54 -1.11 -3.85
N THR A 72 -6.84 -1.10 -3.54
CA THR A 72 -7.84 -1.83 -4.32
C THR A 72 -8.65 -0.87 -5.16
N VAL A 73 -8.71 -1.12 -6.47
CA VAL A 73 -9.56 -0.42 -7.42
C VAL A 73 -10.76 -1.29 -7.75
N VAL A 74 -11.95 -0.79 -7.48
CA VAL A 74 -13.22 -1.45 -7.79
C VAL A 74 -13.87 -0.73 -8.95
N ARG A 75 -14.06 -1.43 -10.06
CA ARG A 75 -14.72 -0.90 -11.27
C ARG A 75 -16.24 -0.90 -11.10
N ALA A 76 -16.95 -0.12 -11.91
CA ALA A 76 -18.42 -0.10 -11.92
C ALA A 76 -19.05 -1.48 -12.19
N SER A 77 -18.33 -2.36 -12.89
CA SER A 77 -18.71 -3.77 -13.12
C SER A 77 -18.60 -4.65 -11.87
N GLY A 78 -17.99 -4.16 -10.78
CA GLY A 78 -17.65 -4.92 -9.58
C GLY A 78 -16.35 -5.71 -9.68
N ALA A 79 -15.59 -5.58 -10.78
CA ALA A 79 -14.26 -6.15 -10.89
C ALA A 79 -13.29 -5.42 -9.95
N GLU A 80 -12.48 -6.18 -9.22
CA GLU A 80 -11.50 -5.65 -8.27
C GLU A 80 -10.09 -5.91 -8.81
N GLU A 81 -9.26 -4.88 -8.78
CA GLU A 81 -7.85 -4.94 -9.13
C GLU A 81 -7.03 -4.44 -7.95
N VAL A 82 -6.01 -5.21 -7.55
CA VAL A 82 -5.17 -4.90 -6.40
C VAL A 82 -3.82 -4.43 -6.91
N VAL A 83 -3.43 -3.25 -6.47
CA VAL A 83 -2.10 -2.69 -6.65
C VAL A 83 -1.31 -2.99 -5.39
N ASP A 84 -0.23 -3.75 -5.52
CA ASP A 84 0.67 -4.09 -4.42
C ASP A 84 1.23 -2.79 -3.80
N GLY A 85 0.98 -2.60 -2.51
CA GLY A 85 1.41 -1.42 -1.77
C GLY A 85 2.68 -1.65 -0.94
N PRO A 86 3.16 -0.61 -0.20
CA PRO A 86 2.57 0.72 -0.09
C PRO A 86 2.91 1.62 -1.29
N VAL A 87 1.91 2.36 -1.80
CA VAL A 87 2.08 3.40 -2.82
C VAL A 87 2.38 4.72 -2.15
N CYS A 88 3.43 5.40 -2.59
CA CYS A 88 3.90 6.65 -2.00
C CYS A 88 3.64 7.86 -2.92
N PRO A 89 3.73 9.11 -2.39
CA PRO A 89 3.49 10.32 -3.17
C PRO A 89 4.49 10.60 -4.29
N ASP A 90 5.58 9.83 -4.39
CA ASP A 90 6.48 9.82 -5.54
C ASP A 90 5.94 8.99 -6.73
N GLU A 91 4.79 8.35 -6.55
CA GLU A 91 4.07 7.58 -7.56
C GLU A 91 2.62 8.07 -7.70
N LYS A 92 2.10 7.94 -8.92
CA LYS A 92 0.72 8.24 -9.29
C LYS A 92 0.03 6.98 -9.75
N ILE A 93 -1.15 6.72 -9.20
CA ILE A 93 -1.98 5.59 -9.61
C ILE A 93 -2.77 6.01 -10.85
N VAL A 94 -2.57 5.32 -11.96
CA VAL A 94 -3.29 5.57 -13.21
C VAL A 94 -4.12 4.34 -13.55
N ILE A 95 -5.43 4.53 -13.62
CA ILE A 95 -6.42 3.47 -13.84
C ILE A 95 -6.84 3.53 -15.30
N HIS A 96 -6.37 2.57 -16.10
CA HIS A 96 -6.79 2.37 -17.47
C HIS A 96 -7.98 1.40 -17.54
N ALA A 97 -8.54 1.23 -18.75
CA ALA A 97 -9.68 0.34 -18.98
C ALA A 97 -9.34 -1.13 -18.68
N ASP A 98 -8.09 -1.54 -18.92
CA ASP A 98 -7.62 -2.92 -18.84
C ASP A 98 -6.58 -3.20 -17.76
N GLU A 99 -5.96 -2.16 -17.20
CA GLU A 99 -4.92 -2.28 -16.17
C GLU A 99 -4.85 -1.05 -15.27
N VAL A 100 -4.21 -1.19 -14.11
CA VAL A 100 -3.82 -0.12 -13.21
C VAL A 100 -2.29 -0.10 -13.12
N VAL A 101 -1.70 1.08 -13.34
CA VAL A 101 -0.24 1.27 -13.37
C VAL A 101 0.19 2.36 -12.39
N LEU A 102 1.41 2.21 -11.87
CA LEU A 102 2.09 3.23 -11.07
C LEU A 102 3.04 4.01 -11.97
N VAL A 103 2.90 5.33 -11.98
CA VAL A 103 3.74 6.25 -12.76
C VAL A 103 4.51 7.15 -11.79
N PRO A 104 5.84 7.21 -11.86
CA PRO A 104 6.61 8.13 -11.02
C PRO A 104 6.22 9.59 -11.27
N VAL A 105 5.96 10.35 -10.22
CA VAL A 105 5.79 11.81 -10.27
C VAL A 105 7.14 12.46 -10.01
N GLY A 106 7.69 13.15 -11.02
CA GLY A 106 8.97 13.86 -10.92
C GLY A 106 10.14 13.28 -11.74
N ALA A 107 9.89 12.38 -12.69
CA ALA A 107 10.93 11.96 -13.64
C ALA A 107 11.43 13.08 -14.60
N ASP A 108 10.86 14.28 -14.51
CA ASP A 108 11.11 15.42 -15.40
C ASP A 108 11.92 16.57 -14.77
N ASP A 109 12.29 16.51 -13.48
CA ASP A 109 12.91 17.63 -12.74
C ASP A 109 14.42 17.41 -12.39
N ASP A 110 15.19 16.85 -13.33
CA ASP A 110 16.67 16.94 -13.31
C ASP A 110 17.12 17.69 -14.58
N SER A 111 17.30 19.02 -14.47
CA SER A 111 17.88 19.90 -15.49
C SER A 111 18.74 21.00 -14.86
#